data_AF-A0A959SB61-F1
#
_entry.id   AF-A0A959SB61-F1
#
_cell.length_a   1.000
_cell.length_b   1.000
_cell.length_c   1.000
_cell.angle_alpha   90.00
_cell.angle_beta   90.00
_cell.angle_gamma   90.00
#
_symmetry.space_group_name_H-M   'P 1'
#
loop_
_entity.id
_entity.type
_entity.pdbx_description
1 polymer ?
#
loop_
_entity_poly.entity_id
_entity_poly.type
_entity_poly.pdbx_seq_one_letter_code
_entity_poly.pdbx_strand_id
1 'polypeptide(L)'
;AARGLPSLLAFAAVSLANQLGIRSMVCLVAHYTLRHALRVGFTVMGDVGEEGTFTYPIPSIKAIAMVIPDVITLTTAHIAQRQQLFSLRLRPAQLRIENVSGTDLMICYDLSLGGLLVDLTTYQGIWRERVLYSETA
;
A
#
# COMPACT_ATOMS: atom_id res chain seq x y z
N ALA A 1 12.54 -2.50 17.87
CA ALA A 1 11.55 -2.69 16.78
C ALA A 1 11.43 -1.40 15.97
N ALA A 2 11.38 -1.46 14.64
CA ALA A 2 11.52 -0.32 13.72
C ALA A 2 10.27 0.60 13.63
N ARG A 3 9.73 1.07 14.77
CA ARG A 3 8.70 2.13 14.91
C ARG A 3 7.63 2.17 13.81
N GLY A 4 7.11 1.00 13.39
CA GLY A 4 6.10 0.80 12.35
C GLY A 4 6.43 1.27 10.91
N LEU A 5 7.70 1.56 10.62
CA LEU A 5 8.20 1.80 9.26
C LEU A 5 7.80 0.72 8.24
N PRO A 6 7.83 -0.60 8.56
CA PRO A 6 7.42 -1.63 7.60
C PRO A 6 5.98 -1.45 7.12
N SER A 7 5.08 -0.95 7.98
CA SER A 7 3.70 -0.67 7.58
C SER A 7 3.66 0.48 6.58
N LEU A 8 4.38 1.57 6.83
CA LEU A 8 4.40 2.74 5.94
C LEU A 8 4.96 2.37 4.55
N LEU A 9 6.02 1.55 4.52
CA LEU A 9 6.59 1.04 3.27
C LEU A 9 5.62 0.13 2.52
N ALA A 10 4.85 -0.71 3.23
CA ALA A 10 3.81 -1.53 2.61
C ALA A 10 2.70 -0.66 1.97
N PHE A 11 2.26 0.41 2.64
CA PHE A 11 1.31 1.36 2.06
C PHE A 11 1.88 2.03 0.80
N ALA A 12 3.13 2.49 0.85
CA ALA A 12 3.80 3.06 -0.32
C ALA A 12 3.86 2.08 -1.49
N ALA A 13 4.31 0.85 -1.25
CA ALA A 13 4.44 -0.18 -2.29
C ALA A 13 3.09 -0.53 -2.95
N VAL A 14 2.04 -0.77 -2.16
CA VAL A 14 0.70 -1.07 -2.69
C VAL A 14 0.09 0.14 -3.40
N SER A 15 0.43 1.36 -2.98
CA SER A 15 -0.03 2.58 -3.64
C SER A 15 0.59 2.74 -5.03
N LEU A 16 1.84 2.33 -5.24
CA LEU A 16 2.53 2.37 -6.53
C LEU A 16 2.02 1.33 -7.55
N ALA A 17 1.33 0.28 -7.10
CA ALA A 17 0.92 -0.83 -7.95
C ALA A 17 0.08 -0.38 -9.16
N ASN A 18 -0.75 0.67 -9.02
CA ASN A 18 -1.55 1.19 -10.12
C ASN A 18 -0.69 1.85 -11.21
N GLN A 19 0.38 2.57 -10.82
CA GLN A 19 1.31 3.22 -11.75
C GLN A 19 2.14 2.20 -12.55
N LEU A 20 2.43 1.06 -11.93
CA LEU A 20 3.19 -0.03 -12.56
C LEU A 20 2.34 -0.96 -13.45
N GLY A 21 1.04 -0.70 -13.59
CA GLY A 21 0.15 -1.58 -14.35
C GLY A 21 -0.11 -2.94 -13.70
N ILE A 22 0.28 -3.13 -12.43
CA ILE A 22 0.08 -4.38 -11.68
C ILE A 22 -1.43 -4.55 -11.40
N ARG A 23 -1.92 -5.80 -11.43
CA ARG A 23 -3.33 -6.15 -11.17
C ARG A 23 -3.52 -6.95 -9.88
N SER A 24 -2.55 -7.79 -9.55
CA SER A 24 -2.52 -8.57 -8.31
C SER A 24 -1.11 -8.53 -7.72
N MET A 25 -1.02 -8.64 -6.39
CA MET A 25 0.26 -8.75 -5.67
C MET A 25 0.26 -9.98 -4.80
N VAL A 26 1.36 -10.71 -4.77
CA VAL A 26 1.54 -11.87 -3.89
C VAL A 26 2.75 -11.63 -2.98
N CYS A 27 2.70 -12.18 -1.77
CA CYS A 27 3.84 -12.15 -0.86
C CYS A 27 3.87 -13.37 0.04
N LEU A 28 5.07 -13.65 0.59
CA LEU A 28 5.27 -14.59 1.67
C LEU A 28 5.62 -13.79 2.93
N VAL A 29 4.93 -14.07 4.03
CA VAL A 29 5.17 -13.42 5.30
C VAL A 29 5.35 -14.43 6.42
N ALA A 30 6.16 -14.09 7.41
CA ALA A 30 6.21 -14.84 8.65
C ALA A 30 5.02 -14.47 9.54
N HIS A 31 4.68 -15.34 10.49
CA HIS A 31 3.56 -15.10 11.41
C HIS A 31 3.65 -13.72 12.12
N TYR A 32 4.85 -13.28 12.51
CA TYR A 32 5.05 -12.01 13.21
C TYR A 32 4.90 -10.76 12.30
N THR A 33 4.93 -10.90 10.96
CA THR A 33 4.70 -9.78 10.02
C THR A 33 3.33 -9.82 9.36
N LEU A 34 2.54 -10.88 9.57
CA LEU A 34 1.20 -11.09 9.00
C LEU A 34 0.29 -9.86 9.14
N ARG A 35 0.30 -9.25 10.33
CA ARG A 35 -0.54 -8.08 10.63
C ARG A 35 -0.27 -6.89 9.72
N HIS A 36 0.98 -6.70 9.27
CA HIS A 36 1.33 -5.60 8.36
C HIS A 36 0.78 -5.83 6.95
N ALA A 37 0.84 -7.07 6.46
CA ALA A 37 0.30 -7.43 5.15
C ALA A 37 -1.23 -7.32 5.13
N LEU A 38 -1.92 -7.84 6.15
CA LEU A 38 -3.38 -7.71 6.29
C LEU A 38 -3.83 -6.24 6.23
N ARG A 39 -3.06 -5.34 6.87
CA ARG A 39 -3.40 -3.91 6.94
C ARG A 39 -3.44 -3.23 5.56
N VAL A 40 -2.66 -3.69 4.59
CA VAL A 40 -2.63 -3.11 3.23
C VAL A 40 -3.47 -3.89 2.22
N GLY A 41 -4.29 -4.84 2.69
CA GLY A 41 -5.27 -5.57 1.89
C GLY A 41 -4.83 -6.96 1.42
N PHE A 42 -3.70 -7.49 1.87
CA PHE A 42 -3.38 -8.89 1.60
C PHE A 42 -4.32 -9.82 2.35
N THR A 43 -4.68 -10.94 1.73
CA THR A 43 -5.45 -12.04 2.34
C THR A 43 -4.68 -13.34 2.16
N VAL A 44 -4.82 -14.28 3.10
CA VAL A 44 -4.15 -15.60 3.02
C VAL A 44 -4.66 -16.36 1.79
N MET A 45 -3.74 -17.01 1.08
CA MET A 45 -4.06 -17.90 -0.03
C MET A 45 -4.28 -19.31 0.52
N GLY A 46 -5.49 -19.64 0.96
CA GLY A 46 -5.79 -20.94 1.57
C GLY A 46 -5.61 -22.14 0.63
N ASP A 47 -5.71 -21.91 -0.69
CA ASP A 47 -5.71 -22.97 -1.70
C ASP A 47 -4.30 -23.45 -2.10
N VAL A 48 -3.23 -22.95 -1.47
CA VAL A 48 -1.84 -23.33 -1.77
C VAL A 48 -1.12 -23.86 -0.54
N GLY A 49 -0.25 -24.87 -0.71
CA GLY A 49 0.50 -25.45 0.40
C GLY A 49 -0.42 -26.14 1.42
N GLU A 50 -0.08 -25.99 2.71
CA GLU A 50 -0.92 -26.45 3.82
C GLU A 50 -1.73 -25.24 4.35
N GLU A 51 -2.92 -25.03 3.77
CA GLU A 51 -3.82 -23.90 4.10
C GLU A 51 -3.15 -22.52 3.96
N GLY A 52 -2.35 -22.34 2.92
CA GLY A 52 -1.56 -21.13 2.68
C GLY A 52 -0.26 -21.07 3.45
N THR A 53 0.11 -22.11 4.22
CA THR A 53 1.35 -22.14 4.98
C THR A 53 2.41 -23.07 4.38
N PHE A 54 3.67 -22.69 4.60
CA PHE A 54 4.85 -23.38 4.11
C PHE A 54 5.89 -23.48 5.24
N THR A 55 6.58 -24.61 5.31
CA THR A 55 7.68 -24.81 6.25
C THR A 55 8.85 -23.90 5.86
N TYR A 56 9.30 -23.07 6.81
CA TYR A 56 10.50 -22.27 6.63
C TYR A 56 11.73 -23.09 7.08
N PRO A 57 12.93 -22.88 6.51
CA PRO A 57 14.14 -23.61 6.94
C PRO A 57 14.46 -23.50 8.44
N ILE A 58 13.99 -22.42 9.08
CA ILE A 58 14.05 -22.24 10.53
C ILE A 58 12.80 -22.87 11.14
N PRO A 59 12.92 -23.93 11.99
CA PRO A 59 11.77 -24.72 12.45
C PRO A 59 10.67 -23.94 13.18
N SER A 60 11.03 -22.83 13.83
CA SER A 60 10.08 -21.99 14.58
C SER A 60 9.31 -21.00 13.72
N ILE A 61 9.58 -20.93 12.41
CA ILE A 61 8.95 -19.98 11.49
C ILE A 61 8.11 -20.75 10.47
N LYS A 62 6.87 -20.30 10.30
CA LYS A 62 6.04 -20.66 9.15
C LYS A 62 5.95 -19.46 8.21
N ALA A 63 6.12 -19.73 6.92
CA ALA A 63 5.82 -18.75 5.88
C ALA A 63 4.34 -18.89 5.49
N ILE A 64 3.67 -17.77 5.27
CA ILE A 64 2.25 -17.68 4.93
C ILE A 64 2.17 -16.98 3.58
N ALA A 65 1.58 -17.64 2.58
CA ALA A 65 1.29 -17.05 1.28
C ALA A 65 0.06 -16.17 1.35
N MET A 66 0.19 -14.97 0.78
CA MET A 66 -0.87 -13.99 0.76
C MET A 66 -0.98 -13.30 -0.60
N VAL A 67 -2.17 -12.79 -0.89
CA VAL A 67 -2.50 -12.11 -2.14
C VAL A 67 -3.35 -10.86 -1.91
N ILE A 68 -3.11 -9.83 -2.71
CA ILE A 68 -4.10 -8.80 -3.03
C ILE A 68 -4.65 -9.18 -4.41
N PRO A 69 -5.89 -9.69 -4.52
CA PRO A 69 -6.41 -10.23 -5.78
C PRO A 69 -6.65 -9.14 -6.82
N ASP A 70 -7.09 -7.96 -6.35
CA ASP A 70 -7.27 -6.78 -7.17
C ASP A 70 -6.67 -5.55 -6.47
N VAL A 71 -5.50 -5.13 -6.94
CA VAL A 71 -4.80 -3.95 -6.40
C VAL A 71 -5.44 -2.64 -6.82
N ILE A 72 -6.31 -2.61 -7.84
CA ILE A 72 -6.97 -1.39 -8.28
C ILE A 72 -8.09 -1.07 -7.30
N THR A 73 -8.98 -2.02 -7.05
CA THR A 73 -10.12 -1.80 -6.15
C THR A 73 -9.75 -1.93 -4.69
N LEU A 74 -8.81 -2.82 -4.31
CA LEU A 74 -8.43 -3.06 -2.90
C LEU A 74 -9.63 -3.42 -2.00
N THR A 75 -10.58 -4.21 -2.51
CA THR A 75 -11.79 -4.60 -1.75
C THR A 75 -11.48 -5.41 -0.49
N THR A 76 -10.34 -6.07 -0.45
CA THR A 76 -9.84 -6.85 0.70
C THR A 76 -9.25 -5.99 1.81
N ALA A 77 -8.95 -4.71 1.54
CA ALA A 77 -8.47 -3.79 2.57
C ALA A 77 -9.65 -3.21 3.37
N HIS A 78 -9.47 -3.09 4.68
CA HIS A 78 -10.44 -2.39 5.53
C HIS A 78 -10.59 -0.92 5.09
N ILE A 79 -11.81 -0.38 5.22
CA ILE A 79 -12.23 0.89 4.59
C ILE A 79 -11.28 2.06 4.87
N ALA A 80 -10.82 2.21 6.12
CA ALA A 80 -9.92 3.30 6.51
C ALA A 80 -8.54 3.19 5.82
N GLN A 81 -7.99 2.00 5.73
CA GLN A 81 -6.71 1.73 5.07
C GLN A 81 -6.84 1.86 3.56
N ARG A 82 -7.96 1.40 3.00
CA ARG A 82 -8.29 1.57 1.59
C ARG A 82 -8.36 3.06 1.20
N GLN A 83 -8.98 3.89 2.04
CA GLN A 83 -9.01 5.35 1.85
C GLN A 83 -7.60 5.96 1.91
N GLN A 84 -6.74 5.50 2.81
CA GLN A 84 -5.34 5.94 2.87
C GLN A 84 -4.57 5.56 1.60
N LEU A 85 -4.70 4.33 1.10
CA LEU A 85 -4.10 3.89 -0.16
C LEU A 85 -4.59 4.73 -1.35
N PHE A 86 -5.89 5.02 -1.41
CA PHE A 86 -6.42 5.92 -2.44
C PHE A 86 -5.91 7.35 -2.29
N SER A 87 -5.79 7.87 -1.08
CA SER A 87 -5.19 9.19 -0.84
C SER A 87 -3.76 9.27 -1.37
N LEU A 88 -2.95 8.23 -1.15
CA LEU A 88 -1.59 8.13 -1.69
C LEU A 88 -1.57 8.04 -3.23
N ARG A 89 -2.57 7.42 -3.85
CA ARG A 89 -2.69 7.34 -5.33
C ARG A 89 -3.17 8.64 -5.97
N LEU A 90 -4.14 9.32 -5.37
CA LEU A 90 -4.70 10.57 -5.88
C LEU A 90 -3.73 11.74 -5.72
N ARG A 91 -2.86 11.67 -4.71
CA ARG A 91 -1.82 12.68 -4.42
C ARG A 91 -0.49 11.98 -4.08
N PRO A 92 0.27 11.49 -5.08
CA PRO A 92 1.50 10.72 -4.84
C PRO A 92 2.62 11.51 -4.16
N ALA A 93 2.65 12.83 -4.34
CA ALA A 93 3.50 13.75 -3.61
C ALA A 93 2.72 14.42 -2.47
N GLN A 94 2.95 14.01 -1.22
CA GLN A 94 2.26 14.58 -0.06
C GLN A 94 3.06 14.51 1.24
N LEU A 95 2.89 15.53 2.08
CA LEU A 95 3.37 15.56 3.45
C LEU A 95 2.22 15.14 4.38
N ARG A 96 2.46 14.17 5.27
CA ARG A 96 1.45 13.67 6.22
C ARG A 96 2.06 13.50 7.61
N ILE A 97 1.22 13.66 8.63
CA ILE A 97 1.54 13.22 9.98
C ILE A 97 0.90 11.83 10.15
N GLU A 98 1.74 10.81 10.33
CA GLU A 98 1.31 9.44 10.54
C GLU A 98 1.53 9.07 12.00
N ASN A 99 0.48 8.67 12.71
CA ASN A 99 0.63 8.13 14.07
C ASN A 99 1.07 6.67 13.99
N VAL A 100 2.29 6.41 14.40
CA VAL A 100 2.89 5.07 14.36
C VAL A 100 3.27 4.64 15.76
N SER A 101 2.53 3.67 16.29
CA SER A 101 2.73 3.16 17.66
C SER A 101 2.70 4.28 18.72
N GLY A 102 1.80 5.26 18.57
CA GLY A 102 1.65 6.37 19.52
C GLY A 102 2.67 7.50 19.35
N THR A 103 3.54 7.44 18.35
CA THR A 103 4.43 8.54 17.98
C THR A 103 3.98 9.16 16.67
N ASP A 104 3.81 10.47 16.65
CA ASP A 104 3.53 11.20 15.42
C ASP A 104 4.82 11.38 14.61
N LEU A 105 4.80 10.90 13.37
CA LEU A 105 5.91 11.01 12.43
C LEU A 105 5.48 11.85 11.23
N MET A 106 6.26 12.88 10.91
CA MET A 106 6.09 13.62 9.67
C MET A 106 6.72 12.81 8.53
N ILE A 107 5.89 12.32 7.61
CA ILE A 107 6.30 11.52 6.47
C ILE A 107 6.13 12.35 5.19
N CYS A 108 7.22 12.47 4.44
CA CYS A 108 7.19 13.00 3.09
C CYS A 108 7.08 11.82 2.11
N TYR A 109 5.95 11.72 1.43
CA TYR A 109 5.74 10.76 0.37
C TYR A 109 6.10 11.39 -0.97
N ASP A 110 6.98 10.73 -1.71
CA ASP A 110 7.19 10.96 -3.14
C ASP A 110 7.00 9.63 -3.87
N LEU A 111 5.76 9.39 -4.30
CA LEU A 111 5.33 8.14 -4.93
C LEU A 111 5.10 8.32 -6.43
N SER A 112 5.90 9.15 -7.08
CA SER A 112 5.78 9.41 -8.53
C SER A 112 6.85 8.62 -9.29
N LEU A 113 6.45 7.63 -10.08
CA LEU A 113 7.40 6.89 -10.92
C LEU A 113 7.55 7.58 -12.28
N GLY A 114 8.75 8.08 -12.57
CA GLY A 114 9.07 8.67 -13.88
C GLY A 114 9.07 7.61 -14.98
N GLY A 115 8.36 7.85 -16.08
CA GLY A 115 8.50 7.08 -17.33
C GLY A 115 7.54 5.89 -17.54
N LEU A 116 6.73 5.50 -16.55
CA LEU A 116 5.62 4.55 -16.75
C LEU A 116 4.29 5.30 -16.53
N LEU A 117 3.78 5.82 -17.64
CA LEU A 117 2.50 6.50 -17.72
C LEU A 117 1.35 5.53 -17.42
N VAL A 118 0.76 5.62 -16.24
CA VAL A 118 -0.70 5.76 -16.22
C VAL A 118 -0.97 7.14 -16.80
N ASP A 119 -1.91 7.25 -17.73
CA ASP A 119 -2.33 8.54 -18.27
C ASP A 119 -2.77 9.46 -17.12
N LEU A 120 -1.86 10.35 -16.70
CA LEU A 120 -2.06 11.30 -15.63
C LEU A 120 -2.73 12.59 -16.13
N THR A 121 -3.12 12.69 -17.40
CA THR A 121 -3.75 13.91 -17.95
C THR A 121 -4.96 14.34 -17.12
N THR A 122 -5.76 13.39 -16.66
CA THR A 122 -6.93 13.65 -15.81
C THR A 122 -6.50 14.21 -14.44
N TYR A 123 -5.47 13.63 -13.81
CA TYR A 123 -4.95 14.11 -12.53
C TYR A 123 -4.26 15.48 -12.64
N GLN A 124 -3.52 15.70 -13.72
CA GLN A 124 -2.88 16.98 -14.04
C GLN A 124 -3.94 18.05 -14.33
N GLY A 125 -5.04 17.72 -14.99
CA GLY A 125 -6.19 18.60 -15.18
C GLY A 125 -6.83 19.01 -13.85
N ILE A 126 -7.14 18.03 -13.00
CA ILE A 126 -7.72 18.29 -11.66
C ILE A 126 -6.76 19.13 -10.80
N TRP A 127 -5.46 18.84 -10.84
CA TRP A 127 -4.46 19.60 -10.08
C TRP A 127 -4.35 21.04 -10.58
N ARG A 128 -4.34 21.27 -11.90
CA ARG A 128 -4.33 22.62 -12.49
C ARG A 128 -5.56 23.42 -12.09
N GLU A 129 -6.75 22.83 -12.15
CA GLU A 129 -7.96 23.53 -11.69
C GLU A 129 -7.87 23.89 -10.21
N ARG A 130 -7.42 22.96 -9.36
CA ARG A 130 -7.27 23.24 -7.92
C ARG A 130 -6.32 24.39 -7.64
N VAL A 131 -5.20 24.46 -8.35
CA VAL A 131 -4.24 25.57 -8.21
C VAL A 131 -4.88 26.87 -8.69
N LEU A 132 -5.50 26.87 -9.87
CA LEU A 132 -6.17 28.03 -10.45
C LEU A 132 -7.22 28.62 -9.49
N TYR A 133 -8.07 27.77 -8.90
CA TYR A 133 -9.13 28.21 -8.00
C TYR A 133 -8.67 28.44 -6.56
N SER A 134 -7.46 28.01 -6.19
CA SER A 134 -6.86 28.32 -4.89
C SER A 134 -6.22 29.71 -4.82
N GLU A 135 -5.90 30.32 -5.96
CA GLU A 135 -5.36 31.69 -6.05
C GLU A 135 -6.46 32.75 -6.17
N THR A 136 -7.70 32.34 -6.43
CA THR A 136 -8.88 33.23 -6.56
C THR A 136 -9.74 33.32 -5.29
N ALA A 137 -9.34 32.67 -4.19
CA ALA A 137 -10.02 32.69 -2.89
C ALA A 137 -9.21 33.51 -1.87
#